data_AF-A6K5U2-F1
#
_entry.id   AF-A6K5U2-F1
#
_cell.length_a   1.000
_cell.length_b   1.000
_cell.length_c   1.000
_cell.angle_alpha   90.00
_cell.angle_beta   90.00
_cell.angle_gamma   90.00
#
_symmetry.space_group_name_H-M   'P 1'
#
loop_
_entity.id
_entity.type
_entity.pdbx_description
1 polymer ?
#
loop_
_entity_poly.entity_id
_entity_poly.type
_entity_poly.pdbx_seq_one_letter_code
_entity_poly.pdbx_strand_id
1 'polypeptide(L)'
;MRLVRTAGPCSSRQPSLVEMKPALVEKVPTQTTALFHSPMQTYALCGSLSQVYHGVEETAAKCRKLGAVVHVFVVDCSNRAEIYKSVDQVKKEVGDIEIVVNNAGAIYPADLLSTKDEEITKTFEVNILGHFWIIKALLPSMLRRNSGHIVTVASVCGHRVIPYLIPYWTR
;
A
#
# COMPACT_ATOMS: atom_id res chain seq x y z
N MET A 1 -1.69 -14.63 -12.87
CA MET A 1 -1.92 -13.84 -11.63
C MET A 1 -1.43 -14.65 -10.43
N ARG A 2 -0.36 -14.22 -9.75
CA ARG A 2 0.13 -14.86 -8.50
C ARG A 2 -0.17 -13.93 -7.33
N LEU A 3 -0.95 -14.40 -6.36
CA LEU A 3 -1.14 -13.73 -5.07
C LEU A 3 0.03 -14.16 -4.17
N VAL A 4 0.99 -13.27 -3.93
CA VAL A 4 2.11 -13.57 -3.02
C VAL A 4 1.69 -13.14 -1.62
N ARG A 5 1.47 -14.11 -0.73
CA ARG A 5 1.38 -13.89 0.72
C ARG A 5 2.77 -14.09 1.30
N THR A 6 3.39 -13.05 1.84
CA THR A 6 4.62 -13.20 2.61
C THR A 6 4.27 -13.47 4.08
N ALA A 7 4.38 -14.74 4.48
CA ALA A 7 4.33 -15.14 5.88
C ALA A 7 5.43 -16.18 6.15
N GLY A 8 6.51 -15.74 6.80
CA GLY A 8 7.52 -16.62 7.43
C GLY A 8 8.35 -17.52 6.51
N PRO A 9 9.49 -18.05 6.99
CA PRO A 9 10.51 -18.62 6.13
C PRO A 9 10.16 -20.07 5.77
N CYS A 10 10.01 -20.38 4.49
CA CYS A 10 10.02 -21.76 4.03
C CYS A 10 10.82 -21.88 2.73
N SER A 11 11.88 -22.67 2.82
CA SER A 11 12.86 -22.96 1.79
C SER A 11 12.29 -23.89 0.72
N SER A 12 12.13 -23.41 -0.50
CA SER A 12 12.31 -24.22 -1.72
C SER A 12 12.36 -23.31 -2.95
N ARG A 13 13.36 -23.54 -3.79
CA ARG A 13 13.76 -22.72 -4.95
C ARG A 13 12.58 -22.48 -5.91
N GLN A 14 12.33 -21.22 -6.26
CA GLN A 14 11.55 -20.82 -7.44
C GLN A 14 12.41 -19.94 -8.37
N PRO A 15 12.24 -20.02 -9.71
CA PRO A 15 13.16 -19.42 -10.68
C PRO A 15 12.95 -17.91 -10.85
N SER A 16 14.06 -17.17 -10.91
CA SER A 16 14.28 -15.78 -11.34
C SER A 16 13.14 -14.79 -11.08
N LEU A 17 13.10 -14.31 -9.84
CA LEU A 17 12.46 -13.05 -9.46
C LEU A 17 12.95 -11.95 -10.41
N VAL A 18 12.03 -11.10 -10.87
CA VAL A 18 12.38 -9.72 -11.21
C VAL A 18 13.10 -9.19 -9.97
N GLU A 19 14.41 -9.00 -10.04
CA GLU A 19 15.24 -8.46 -8.97
C GLU A 19 14.83 -6.99 -8.74
N MET A 20 13.69 -6.80 -8.09
CA MET A 20 13.53 -5.65 -7.22
C MET A 20 14.63 -5.77 -6.17
N LYS A 21 15.53 -4.78 -6.13
CA LYS A 21 16.50 -4.68 -5.03
C LYS A 21 15.70 -4.78 -3.72
N PRO A 22 15.88 -5.84 -2.91
CA PRO A 22 15.07 -6.08 -1.71
C PRO A 22 15.02 -4.85 -0.78
N ALA A 23 16.11 -4.07 -0.79
CA ALA A 23 16.28 -2.82 -0.06
C ALA A 23 15.25 -1.70 -0.38
N LEU A 24 14.45 -1.80 -1.44
CA LEU A 24 13.49 -0.75 -1.84
C LEU A 24 12.07 -1.02 -1.31
N VAL A 25 11.66 -2.29 -1.18
CA VAL A 25 10.37 -2.66 -0.60
C VAL A 25 10.38 -2.45 0.93
N GLU A 26 11.51 -2.71 1.57
CA GLU A 26 11.71 -2.49 3.02
C GLU A 26 11.68 -1.01 3.43
N LYS A 27 11.79 -0.08 2.47
CA LYS A 27 11.84 1.36 2.74
C LYS A 27 10.50 2.07 2.53
N VAL A 28 9.43 1.35 2.19
CA VAL A 28 8.09 1.95 2.14
C VAL A 28 7.71 2.34 3.56
N PRO A 29 7.50 3.63 3.87
CA PRO A 29 7.14 4.07 5.21
C PRO A 29 5.85 3.39 5.66
N THR A 30 5.76 3.17 6.98
CA THR A 30 4.54 2.71 7.64
C THR A 30 3.37 3.56 7.14
N GLN A 31 2.27 2.91 6.73
CA GLN A 31 1.04 3.59 6.28
C GLN A 31 1.06 4.26 4.89
N THR A 32 1.93 3.83 3.96
CA THR A 32 1.94 4.32 2.57
C THR A 32 1.64 3.20 1.57
N THR A 33 0.80 3.47 0.57
CA THR A 33 0.59 2.58 -0.58
C THR A 33 1.60 2.92 -1.67
N ALA A 34 2.28 1.92 -2.22
CA ALA A 34 3.25 2.09 -3.29
C ALA A 34 2.77 1.42 -4.60
N LEU A 35 2.87 2.13 -5.71
CA LEU A 35 2.56 1.65 -7.06
C LEU A 35 3.84 1.66 -7.91
N PHE A 36 4.05 0.61 -8.70
CA PHE A 36 5.28 0.43 -9.48
C PHE A 36 5.00 0.19 -10.96
N HIS A 37 5.85 0.75 -11.81
CA HIS A 37 5.86 0.60 -13.28
C HIS A 37 7.29 0.37 -13.80
N SER A 38 7.47 -0.51 -14.81
CA SER A 38 8.75 -0.90 -15.45
C SER A 38 8.80 -0.48 -16.93
N PRO A 39 9.96 0.00 -17.49
CA PRO A 39 11.25 -0.73 -17.50
C PRO A 39 12.37 -0.28 -16.54
N MET A 40 12.25 0.88 -15.86
CA MET A 40 13.32 1.46 -15.02
C MET A 40 12.87 1.88 -13.60
N GLN A 41 11.86 1.20 -13.05
CA GLN A 41 11.31 1.38 -11.68
C GLN A 41 10.83 2.81 -11.38
N THR A 42 9.66 3.15 -11.91
CA THR A 42 8.92 4.35 -11.49
C THR A 42 8.03 4.04 -10.30
N TYR A 43 8.10 4.85 -9.25
CA TYR A 43 7.35 4.71 -8.00
C TYR A 43 6.26 5.79 -7.92
N ALA A 44 5.04 5.40 -7.54
CA ALA A 44 4.03 6.33 -7.04
C ALA A 44 3.72 6.00 -5.58
N LEU A 45 4.02 6.94 -4.68
CA LEU A 45 3.73 6.81 -3.25
C LEU A 45 2.44 7.56 -2.92
N CYS A 46 1.56 6.90 -2.17
CA CYS A 46 0.24 7.36 -1.78
C CYS A 46 0.09 7.27 -0.26
N GLY A 47 0.09 8.42 0.43
CA GLY A 47 -0.05 8.51 1.89
C GLY A 47 -1.26 9.35 2.29
N SER A 48 -1.94 8.94 3.37
CA SER A 48 -3.05 9.69 3.96
C SER A 48 -2.60 10.50 5.19
N LEU A 49 -3.13 11.73 5.30
CA LEU A 49 -2.98 12.67 6.44
C LEU A 49 -1.67 13.47 6.49
N SER A 50 -1.78 14.71 6.98
CA SER A 50 -0.76 15.77 6.98
C SER A 50 0.56 15.39 7.65
N GLN A 51 0.56 14.46 8.61
CA GLN A 51 1.79 13.96 9.25
C GLN A 51 2.57 12.96 8.38
N VAL A 52 1.91 12.35 7.37
CA VAL A 52 2.52 11.37 6.46
C VAL A 52 3.17 12.05 5.25
N TYR A 53 2.84 13.31 4.97
CA TYR A 53 3.42 14.08 3.85
C TYR A 53 4.96 14.16 3.94
N HIS A 54 5.50 14.48 5.12
CA HIS A 54 6.94 14.55 5.34
C HIS A 54 7.61 13.18 5.16
N GLY A 55 6.99 12.10 5.64
CA GLY A 55 7.52 10.74 5.52
C GLY A 55 7.54 10.22 4.07
N VAL A 56 6.51 10.58 3.29
CA VAL A 56 6.41 10.21 1.87
C VAL A 56 7.47 10.93 1.05
N GLU A 57 7.66 12.25 1.24
CA GLU A 57 8.70 12.98 0.51
C GLU A 57 10.11 12.60 0.94
N GLU A 58 10.35 12.31 2.22
CA GLU A 58 11.65 11.82 2.68
C GLU A 58 11.99 10.47 2.03
N THR A 59 11.01 9.58 1.95
CA THR A 59 11.15 8.29 1.27
C THR A 59 11.40 8.48 -0.22
N ALA A 60 10.63 9.37 -0.86
CA ALA A 60 10.81 9.70 -2.26
C ALA A 60 12.22 10.25 -2.52
N ALA A 61 12.74 11.13 -1.66
CA ALA A 61 14.10 11.63 -1.73
C ALA A 61 15.15 10.50 -1.60
N LYS A 62 14.95 9.55 -0.68
CA LYS A 62 15.83 8.36 -0.53
C LYS A 62 15.79 7.48 -1.78
N CYS A 63 14.62 7.24 -2.36
CA CYS A 63 14.45 6.46 -3.59
C CYS A 63 15.08 7.17 -4.80
N ARG A 64 14.88 8.48 -4.95
CA ARG A 64 15.51 9.31 -5.99
C ARG A 64 17.04 9.25 -5.91
N LYS A 65 17.62 9.29 -4.70
CA LYS A 65 19.07 9.11 -4.47
C LYS A 65 19.60 7.73 -4.91
N LEU A 66 18.73 6.72 -4.97
CA LEU A 66 19.07 5.38 -5.45
C LEU A 66 18.91 5.23 -6.97
N GLY A 67 18.61 6.32 -7.68
CA GLY A 67 18.45 6.37 -9.14
C GLY A 67 17.03 6.05 -9.63
N ALA A 68 16.05 5.94 -8.72
CA ALA A 68 14.67 5.68 -9.10
C ALA A 68 13.94 6.95 -9.54
N VAL A 69 13.03 6.82 -10.51
CA VAL A 69 12.07 7.89 -10.84
C VAL A 69 10.90 7.79 -9.86
N VAL A 70 10.59 8.88 -9.15
CA VAL A 70 9.57 8.86 -8.09
C VAL A 70 8.59 10.01 -8.25
N HIS A 71 7.33 9.65 -8.44
CA HIS A 71 6.16 10.52 -8.39
C HIS A 71 5.50 10.39 -7.02
N VAL A 72 5.03 11.50 -6.47
CA VAL A 72 4.38 11.52 -5.16
C VAL A 72 2.95 12.02 -5.35
N PHE A 73 1.99 11.26 -4.83
CA PHE A 73 0.57 11.62 -4.85
C PHE A 73 0.06 11.59 -3.41
N VAL A 74 -0.51 12.70 -2.94
CA VAL A 74 -1.12 12.75 -1.61
C VAL A 74 -2.58 12.35 -1.76
N VAL A 75 -3.01 11.31 -1.04
CA VAL A 75 -4.36 10.76 -1.17
C VAL A 75 -4.86 10.28 0.17
N ASP A 76 -6.05 10.71 0.58
CA ASP A 76 -6.71 10.08 1.72
C ASP A 76 -7.22 8.68 1.33
N CYS A 77 -6.59 7.64 1.87
CA CYS A 77 -6.94 6.25 1.61
C CYS A 77 -8.29 5.83 2.20
N SER A 78 -8.91 6.67 3.04
CA SER A 78 -10.30 6.49 3.51
C SER A 78 -11.32 7.16 2.57
N ASN A 79 -10.87 8.03 1.66
CA ASN A 79 -11.74 8.69 0.69
C ASN A 79 -11.73 7.95 -0.66
N ARG A 80 -12.80 7.21 -0.91
CA ARG A 80 -13.01 6.47 -2.17
C ARG A 80 -12.88 7.34 -3.41
N ALA A 81 -13.44 8.55 -3.41
CA ALA A 81 -13.45 9.41 -4.60
C ALA A 81 -12.04 9.93 -4.91
N GLU A 82 -11.27 10.29 -3.88
CA GLU A 82 -9.87 10.68 -4.03
C GLU A 82 -9.02 9.52 -4.56
N ILE A 83 -9.21 8.29 -4.06
CA ILE A 83 -8.49 7.12 -4.57
C ILE A 83 -8.70 6.95 -6.07
N TYR A 84 -9.94 6.97 -6.55
CA TYR A 84 -10.20 6.81 -7.99
C TYR A 84 -9.59 7.93 -8.82
N LYS A 85 -9.74 9.19 -8.37
CA LYS A 85 -9.14 10.35 -9.04
C LYS A 85 -7.62 10.23 -9.13
N SER A 86 -6.97 9.85 -8.04
CA SER A 86 -5.51 9.74 -7.95
C SER A 86 -4.98 8.56 -8.76
N VAL A 87 -5.67 7.41 -8.76
CA VAL A 87 -5.30 6.28 -9.63
C VAL A 87 -5.39 6.66 -11.10
N ASP A 88 -6.42 7.42 -11.51
CA ASP A 88 -6.53 7.89 -12.88
C ASP A 88 -5.45 8.92 -13.24
N GLN A 89 -5.05 9.78 -12.29
CA GLN A 89 -3.93 10.69 -12.46
C GLN A 89 -2.61 9.91 -12.63
N VAL A 90 -2.35 8.93 -11.77
CA VAL A 90 -1.17 8.04 -11.86
C VAL A 90 -1.11 7.36 -13.22
N LYS A 91 -2.23 6.82 -13.73
CA LYS A 91 -2.26 6.18 -15.06
C LYS A 91 -1.89 7.14 -16.19
N LYS A 92 -2.25 8.42 -16.07
CA LYS A 92 -1.94 9.45 -17.09
C LYS A 92 -0.48 9.90 -17.01
N GLU A 93 0.06 10.08 -15.82
CA GLU A 93 1.40 10.64 -15.61
C GLU A 93 2.51 9.58 -15.61
N VAL A 94 2.21 8.37 -15.13
CA VAL A 94 3.18 7.28 -14.95
C VAL A 94 2.93 6.14 -15.94
N GLY A 95 1.67 5.83 -16.22
CA GLY A 95 1.28 4.73 -17.10
C GLY A 95 0.66 3.54 -16.36
N ASP A 96 0.66 2.38 -17.02
CA ASP A 96 0.03 1.18 -16.48
C ASP A 96 0.81 0.59 -15.30
N ILE A 97 0.15 0.49 -14.15
CA ILE A 97 0.75 -0.05 -12.92
C ILE A 97 0.86 -1.57 -12.98
N GLU A 98 2.04 -2.08 -12.66
CA GLU A 98 2.36 -3.52 -12.65
C GLU A 98 2.35 -4.10 -11.25
N ILE A 99 2.75 -3.34 -10.24
CA ILE A 99 2.74 -3.80 -8.86
C ILE A 99 2.03 -2.76 -8.00
N VAL A 100 1.07 -3.21 -7.19
CA VAL A 100 0.47 -2.41 -6.13
C VAL A 100 0.79 -3.04 -4.78
N VAL A 101 1.29 -2.23 -3.86
CA VAL A 101 1.54 -2.58 -2.47
C VAL A 101 0.57 -1.79 -1.61
N ASN A 102 -0.50 -2.46 -1.19
CA ASN A 102 -1.47 -1.94 -0.24
C ASN A 102 -0.90 -2.05 1.18
N ASN A 103 -0.38 -0.94 1.68
CA ASN A 103 0.26 -0.85 3.01
C ASN A 103 -0.25 0.34 3.85
N ALA A 104 -1.10 1.20 3.27
CA ALA A 104 -1.81 2.21 4.05
C ALA A 104 -2.60 1.58 5.21
N GLY A 105 -2.45 2.16 6.40
CA GLY A 105 -3.08 1.68 7.62
C GLY A 105 -3.29 2.79 8.64
N ALA A 106 -4.43 2.83 9.30
CA ALA A 106 -4.75 3.69 10.44
C ALA A 106 -4.90 2.82 11.70
N ILE A 107 -4.29 3.28 12.80
CA ILE A 107 -4.30 2.60 14.09
C ILE A 107 -4.59 3.62 15.18
N TYR A 108 -5.57 3.32 16.02
CA TYR A 108 -5.98 4.14 17.16
C TYR A 108 -5.88 3.27 18.42
N PRO A 109 -4.76 3.33 19.16
CA PRO A 109 -4.60 2.54 20.36
C PRO A 109 -5.50 3.05 21.49
N ALA A 110 -6.50 2.27 21.87
CA ALA A 110 -7.42 2.57 22.96
C ALA A 110 -8.14 1.31 23.42
N ASP A 111 -8.66 1.31 24.65
CA ASP A 111 -9.67 0.32 25.04
C ASP A 111 -10.85 0.40 24.08
N LEU A 112 -11.48 -0.73 23.73
CA LEU A 112 -12.65 -0.74 22.85
C LEU A 112 -13.74 0.20 23.35
N LEU A 113 -14.02 0.20 24.66
CA LEU A 113 -15.06 1.05 25.24
C LEU A 113 -14.68 2.54 25.25
N SER A 114 -13.40 2.86 25.07
CA SER A 114 -12.88 4.22 24.99
C SER A 114 -12.56 4.66 23.56
N THR A 115 -12.65 3.75 22.59
CA THR A 115 -12.40 4.05 21.18
C THR A 115 -13.63 4.73 20.61
N LYS A 116 -13.45 5.83 19.88
CA LYS A 116 -14.58 6.52 19.25
C LYS A 116 -15.06 5.74 18.02
N ASP A 117 -16.36 5.77 17.76
CA ASP A 117 -16.95 5.09 16.60
C ASP A 117 -16.35 5.59 15.27
N GLU A 118 -15.97 6.86 15.19
CA GLU A 118 -15.32 7.43 14.02
C GLU A 118 -13.90 6.88 13.81
N GLU A 119 -13.17 6.58 14.87
CA GLU A 119 -11.82 6.00 14.82
C GLU A 119 -11.90 4.54 14.36
N ILE A 120 -12.88 3.79 14.87
CA ILE A 120 -13.19 2.44 14.40
C ILE A 120 -13.49 2.48 12.90
N THR A 121 -14.42 3.33 12.49
CA THR A 121 -14.84 3.48 11.09
C THR A 121 -13.64 3.83 10.21
N LYS A 122 -12.83 4.83 10.59
CA LYS A 122 -11.64 5.24 9.84
C LYS A 122 -10.61 4.10 9.71
N THR A 123 -10.43 3.27 10.73
CA THR A 123 -9.57 2.08 10.63
C THR A 123 -10.06 1.11 9.56
N PHE A 124 -11.37 0.83 9.48
CA PHE A 124 -11.91 -0.02 8.42
C PHE A 124 -11.81 0.63 7.03
N GLU A 125 -12.10 1.92 6.93
CA GLU A 125 -12.01 2.66 5.68
C GLU A 125 -10.59 2.61 5.10
N VAL A 126 -9.56 2.84 5.91
CA VAL A 126 -8.17 2.85 5.45
C VAL A 126 -7.63 1.43 5.23
N ASN A 127 -7.79 0.53 6.21
CA ASN A 127 -7.06 -0.73 6.25
C ASN A 127 -7.72 -1.82 5.39
N ILE A 128 -9.02 -1.67 5.10
CA ILE A 128 -9.81 -2.67 4.40
C ILE A 128 -10.40 -2.07 3.12
N LEU A 129 -11.28 -1.08 3.24
CA LEU A 129 -12.03 -0.55 2.09
C LEU A 129 -11.12 0.16 1.08
N GLY A 130 -10.13 0.91 1.56
CA GLY A 130 -9.12 1.59 0.74
C GLY A 130 -8.40 0.63 -0.19
N HIS A 131 -7.99 -0.54 0.32
CA HIS A 131 -7.33 -1.57 -0.48
C HIS A 131 -8.25 -2.10 -1.57
N PHE A 132 -9.54 -2.34 -1.26
CA PHE A 132 -10.52 -2.75 -2.26
C PHE A 132 -10.72 -1.71 -3.35
N TRP A 133 -10.81 -0.43 -3.01
CA TRP A 133 -11.01 0.64 -4.00
C TRP A 133 -9.80 0.79 -4.93
N ILE A 134 -8.58 0.71 -4.39
CA ILE A 134 -7.34 0.71 -5.18
C ILE A 134 -7.32 -0.48 -6.14
N ILE A 135 -7.62 -1.70 -5.64
CA ILE A 135 -7.65 -2.91 -6.47
C ILE A 135 -8.72 -2.77 -7.56
N LYS A 136 -9.94 -2.31 -7.23
CA LYS A 136 -11.00 -2.09 -8.23
C LYS A 136 -10.58 -1.11 -9.32
N ALA A 137 -9.79 -0.09 -8.99
CA ALA A 137 -9.31 0.90 -9.95
C ALA A 137 -8.20 0.37 -10.87
N LEU A 138 -7.33 -0.52 -10.38
CA LEU A 138 -6.16 -1.02 -11.11
C LEU A 138 -6.36 -2.36 -11.82
N LEU A 139 -7.15 -3.25 -11.22
CA LEU A 139 -7.36 -4.62 -11.67
C LEU A 139 -7.82 -4.73 -13.14
N PRO A 140 -8.74 -3.89 -13.66
CA PRO A 140 -9.16 -3.99 -15.06
C PRO A 140 -8.00 -3.85 -16.06
N SER A 141 -7.01 -2.96 -15.80
CA SER A 141 -5.84 -2.83 -16.68
C SER A 141 -4.92 -4.05 -16.56
N MET A 142 -4.66 -4.51 -15.33
CA MET A 142 -3.83 -5.69 -15.07
C MET A 142 -4.39 -6.94 -15.76
N LEU A 143 -5.72 -7.12 -15.73
CA LEU A 143 -6.40 -8.24 -16.40
C LEU A 143 -6.27 -8.16 -17.92
N ARG A 144 -6.49 -6.98 -18.53
CA ARG A 144 -6.35 -6.80 -19.99
C ARG A 144 -4.93 -7.11 -20.48
N ARG A 145 -3.92 -6.73 -19.70
CA ARG A 145 -2.50 -6.98 -20.02
C ARG A 145 -2.03 -8.38 -19.61
N ASN A 146 -2.86 -9.15 -18.92
CA ASN A 146 -2.50 -10.41 -18.27
C ASN A 146 -1.19 -10.30 -17.43
N SER A 147 -0.96 -9.13 -16.83
CA SER A 147 0.25 -8.79 -16.09
C SER A 147 -0.08 -7.87 -14.94
N GLY A 148 0.38 -8.25 -13.74
CA GLY A 148 0.16 -7.48 -12.53
C GLY A 148 0.37 -8.29 -11.25
N HIS A 149 0.81 -7.61 -10.20
CA HIS A 149 0.98 -8.15 -8.85
C HIS A 149 0.29 -7.25 -7.84
N ILE A 150 -0.47 -7.88 -6.93
CA ILE A 150 -1.12 -7.21 -5.82
C ILE A 150 -0.49 -7.78 -4.54
N VAL A 151 0.11 -6.89 -3.74
CA VAL A 151 0.69 -7.19 -2.44
C VAL A 151 -0.12 -6.46 -1.39
N THR A 152 -0.66 -7.19 -0.42
CA THR A 152 -1.33 -6.59 0.75
C THR A 152 -0.45 -6.82 1.96
N VAL A 153 -0.01 -5.74 2.58
CA VAL A 153 0.75 -5.78 3.83
C VAL A 153 -0.25 -5.81 4.99
N ALA A 154 -0.28 -6.93 5.70
CA ALA A 154 -1.09 -7.13 6.89
C ALA A 154 -0.19 -7.28 8.12
N SER A 155 -0.72 -6.97 9.30
CA SER A 155 0.01 -7.06 10.56
C SER A 155 -0.14 -8.44 11.21
N VAL A 156 0.80 -8.79 12.12
CA VAL A 156 0.65 -9.91 13.07
C VAL A 156 -0.63 -9.76 13.90
N CYS A 157 -1.10 -8.53 14.10
CA CYS A 157 -2.40 -8.25 14.71
C CYS A 157 -3.55 -8.91 13.95
N GLY A 158 -3.42 -9.29 12.67
CA GLY A 158 -4.45 -10.10 11.98
C GLY A 158 -4.55 -11.56 12.46
N HIS A 159 -3.61 -12.02 13.30
CA HIS A 159 -3.54 -13.41 13.78
C HIS A 159 -3.74 -13.54 15.29
N ARG A 160 -3.57 -12.46 16.05
CA ARG A 160 -3.69 -12.46 17.51
C ARG A 160 -4.30 -11.14 17.99
N VAL A 161 -5.24 -11.23 18.92
CA VAL A 161 -5.77 -10.05 19.61
C VAL A 161 -4.65 -9.46 20.46
N ILE A 162 -4.37 -8.18 20.23
CA ILE A 162 -3.49 -7.40 21.10
C ILE A 162 -4.39 -6.42 21.86
N PRO A 163 -4.36 -6.39 23.20
CA PRO A 163 -5.10 -5.40 23.97
C PRO A 163 -4.83 -3.98 23.46
N TYR A 164 -5.86 -3.13 23.52
CA TYR A 164 -5.84 -1.75 23.03
C TYR A 164 -5.76 -1.57 21.51
N LEU A 165 -5.76 -2.65 20.72
CA LEU A 165 -5.72 -2.59 19.24
C LEU A 165 -6.93 -3.29 18.60
N ILE A 166 -8.05 -3.35 19.31
CA ILE A 166 -9.22 -4.13 18.89
C ILE A 166 -9.77 -3.72 17.51
N PRO A 167 -9.94 -2.42 17.18
CA PRO A 167 -10.42 -2.03 15.84
C PRO A 167 -9.41 -2.35 14.72
N TYR A 168 -8.13 -2.43 15.06
CA TYR A 168 -7.05 -2.79 14.13
C TYR A 168 -6.98 -4.31 13.91
N TRP A 169 -7.47 -5.09 14.87
CA TRP A 169 -7.69 -6.52 14.79
C TRP A 169 -9.02 -6.79 14.06
N THR A 170 -8.97 -7.04 12.75
CA THR A 170 -10.18 -7.37 11.98
C THR A 170 -9.94 -8.63 11.15
N ARG A 171 -10.39 -9.75 11.71
CA ARG A 171 -10.59 -11.01 11.00
C ARG A 171 -11.97 -11.55 11.29
#